data_AF-A0ABD0ZY91-F1
#
_entry.id   AF-A0ABD0ZY91-F1
#
_cell.length_a   1.000
_cell.length_b   1.000
_cell.length_c   1.000
_cell.angle_alpha   90.00
_cell.angle_beta   90.00
_cell.angle_gamma   90.00
#
_symmetry.space_group_name_H-M   'P 1'
#
loop_
_entity.id
_entity.type
_entity.pdbx_description
1 polymer ?
#
loop_
_entity_poly.entity_id
_entity_poly.type
_entity_poly.pdbx_seq_one_letter_code
_entity_poly.pdbx_strand_id
1 'polypeptide(L)'
;MTQLIQGQGEDAWTTVEEGWEPPCETTETSAKIPKLKARWTTDENNLSKFNARALNIVFDTVNDDAFKLILVCASAKQARDVLQKSNEGNSSVKRTRLDHLATRFENLRMVSNEFVSQFSIKLCVIANEAKNLGKTYKDHKLVKKLLRCLPPKYAAHKAVMKVSGNTNTLKFEDLVDMLKSEEMEVAEDLRLLDKGIIIKVDEVKNDQL
;
A
#
# COMPACT_ATOMS: atom_id res chain seq x y z
N MET A 1 -12.04 -16.75 -13.55
CA MET A 1 -12.44 -17.93 -12.76
C MET A 1 -13.90 -18.31 -13.04
N THR A 2 -14.88 -17.46 -12.73
CA THR A 2 -16.32 -17.74 -12.94
C THR A 2 -16.68 -18.16 -14.37
N GLN A 3 -16.23 -17.43 -15.39
CA GLN A 3 -16.52 -17.76 -16.80
C GLN A 3 -15.86 -19.06 -17.28
N LEU A 4 -14.72 -19.46 -16.69
CA LEU A 4 -14.02 -20.71 -17.02
C LEU A 4 -14.74 -21.94 -16.45
N ILE A 5 -15.30 -21.82 -15.25
CA ILE A 5 -16.07 -22.89 -14.60
C ILE A 5 -17.43 -23.05 -15.27
N GLN A 6 -18.11 -21.94 -15.61
CA GLN A 6 -19.38 -21.97 -16.34
C GLN A 6 -19.24 -22.59 -17.74
N GLY A 7 -18.08 -22.44 -18.38
CA GLY A 7 -17.77 -23.10 -19.66
C GLY A 7 -17.70 -24.63 -19.60
N GLN A 8 -17.73 -25.25 -18.41
CA GLN A 8 -17.73 -26.70 -18.22
C GLN A 8 -19.14 -27.30 -18.01
N GLY A 9 -20.18 -26.47 -17.97
CA GLY A 9 -21.58 -26.85 -17.74
C GLY A 9 -22.17 -26.27 -16.45
N GLU A 10 -23.50 -26.01 -16.43
CA GLU A 10 -24.19 -25.41 -15.27
C GLU A 10 -24.04 -26.26 -13.99
N ASP A 11 -24.06 -27.59 -14.11
CA ASP A 11 -23.91 -28.51 -12.97
C ASP A 11 -22.55 -28.37 -12.25
N ALA A 12 -21.51 -27.95 -12.98
CA ALA A 12 -20.20 -27.68 -12.41
C ALA A 12 -20.19 -26.38 -11.58
N TRP A 13 -21.00 -25.39 -11.98
CA TRP A 13 -21.17 -24.16 -11.21
C TRP A 13 -22.03 -24.39 -9.96
N THR A 14 -23.12 -25.15 -10.08
CA THR A 14 -23.98 -25.55 -8.94
C THR A 14 -23.18 -26.25 -7.84
N THR A 15 -22.22 -27.11 -8.23
CA THR A 15 -21.33 -27.79 -7.29
C THR A 15 -20.41 -26.83 -6.51
N VAL A 16 -20.03 -25.70 -7.11
CA VAL A 16 -19.23 -24.65 -6.45
C VAL A 16 -20.08 -23.79 -5.52
N GLU A 17 -21.37 -23.61 -5.81
CA GLU A 17 -22.30 -22.83 -4.99
C GLU A 17 -22.88 -23.62 -3.82
N GLU A 18 -23.32 -24.86 -4.05
CA GLU A 18 -23.94 -25.71 -3.02
C GLU A 18 -22.89 -26.40 -2.15
N GLY A 19 -21.77 -26.78 -2.76
CA GLY A 19 -20.67 -27.49 -2.10
C GLY A 19 -20.82 -28.99 -2.20
N TRP A 20 -19.75 -29.65 -2.60
CA TRP A 20 -19.71 -31.11 -2.66
C TRP A 20 -19.24 -31.70 -1.33
N GLU A 21 -19.99 -32.66 -0.80
CA GLU A 21 -19.58 -33.54 0.29
C GLU A 21 -19.55 -35.00 -0.20
N PRO A 22 -18.64 -35.85 0.32
CA PRO A 22 -18.64 -37.27 -0.01
C PRO A 22 -20.00 -37.93 0.30
N PRO A 23 -20.59 -38.72 -0.62
CA PRO A 23 -21.81 -39.47 -0.34
C PRO A 23 -21.69 -40.32 0.93
N CYS A 24 -22.65 -40.22 1.83
CA CYS A 24 -22.67 -40.93 3.10
C CYS A 24 -23.92 -41.80 3.23
N GLU A 25 -23.78 -42.98 3.83
CA GLU A 25 -24.90 -43.82 4.26
C GLU A 25 -25.22 -43.49 5.73
N THR A 26 -26.51 -43.35 6.05
CA THR A 26 -26.97 -43.20 7.44
C THR A 26 -27.27 -44.59 7.98
N THR A 27 -26.48 -45.02 8.97
CA THR A 27 -26.74 -46.28 9.68
C THR A 27 -27.86 -46.12 10.71
N GLU A 28 -28.42 -47.23 11.21
CA GLU A 28 -29.52 -47.26 12.20
C GLU A 28 -29.22 -46.46 13.48
N THR A 29 -27.94 -46.18 13.76
CA THR A 29 -27.46 -45.36 14.89
C THR A 29 -27.30 -43.87 14.57
N SER A 30 -27.83 -43.37 13.45
CA SER A 30 -27.71 -41.97 12.98
C SER A 30 -26.27 -41.50 12.67
N ALA A 31 -25.30 -42.42 12.57
CA ALA A 31 -23.93 -42.09 12.18
C ALA A 31 -23.80 -42.04 10.65
N LYS A 32 -23.23 -40.94 10.12
CA LYS A 32 -22.89 -40.77 8.70
C LYS A 32 -21.57 -41.48 8.39
N ILE A 33 -21.60 -42.54 7.60
CA ILE A 33 -20.41 -43.27 7.16
C ILE A 33 -20.18 -43.01 5.67
N PRO A 34 -18.96 -42.69 5.21
CA PRO A 34 -18.67 -42.51 3.80
C PRO A 34 -19.03 -43.76 2.99
N LYS A 35 -19.90 -43.59 1.99
CA LYS A 35 -20.38 -44.64 1.11
C LYS A 35 -19.25 -45.13 0.22
N LEU A 36 -19.10 -46.45 0.08
CA LEU A 36 -18.11 -47.02 -0.84
C LEU A 36 -18.41 -46.58 -2.28
N LYS A 37 -17.37 -46.13 -3.01
CA LYS A 37 -17.49 -45.64 -4.40
C LYS A 37 -18.26 -46.57 -5.34
N ALA A 38 -18.18 -47.88 -5.13
CA ALA A 38 -18.90 -48.88 -5.93
C ALA A 38 -20.44 -48.84 -5.78
N ARG A 39 -20.94 -48.22 -4.70
CA ARG A 39 -22.39 -48.07 -4.44
C ARG A 39 -22.93 -46.71 -4.86
N TRP A 40 -22.08 -45.84 -5.41
CA TRP A 40 -22.50 -44.49 -5.79
C TRP A 40 -23.48 -44.53 -6.96
N THR A 41 -24.52 -43.70 -6.90
CA THR A 41 -25.42 -43.50 -8.03
C THR A 41 -24.70 -42.77 -9.17
N THR A 42 -25.28 -42.80 -10.37
CA THR A 42 -24.76 -42.04 -11.51
C THR A 42 -24.65 -40.55 -11.18
N ASP A 43 -25.61 -40.00 -10.45
CA ASP A 43 -25.66 -38.60 -10.06
C ASP A 43 -24.59 -38.25 -9.01
N GLU A 44 -24.40 -39.10 -7.99
CA GLU A 44 -23.33 -38.96 -6.98
C GLU A 44 -21.93 -38.97 -7.64
N ASN A 45 -21.74 -39.85 -8.62
CA ASN A 45 -20.51 -39.92 -9.42
C ASN A 45 -20.30 -38.67 -10.29
N ASN A 46 -21.36 -38.15 -10.90
CA ASN A 46 -21.28 -36.95 -11.74
C ASN A 46 -20.93 -35.71 -10.91
N LEU A 47 -21.57 -35.51 -9.76
CA LEU A 47 -21.26 -34.42 -8.84
C LEU A 47 -19.80 -34.45 -8.37
N SER A 48 -19.26 -35.64 -8.04
CA SER A 48 -17.85 -35.77 -7.67
C SER A 48 -16.90 -35.40 -8.82
N LYS A 49 -17.22 -35.80 -10.05
CA LYS A 49 -16.44 -35.43 -11.25
C LYS A 49 -16.48 -33.92 -11.50
N PHE A 50 -17.64 -33.29 -11.35
CA PHE A 50 -17.80 -31.85 -11.54
C PHE A 50 -17.04 -31.05 -10.47
N ASN A 51 -17.10 -31.46 -9.19
CA ASN A 51 -16.29 -30.87 -8.13
C ASN A 51 -14.79 -30.97 -8.42
N ALA A 52 -14.31 -32.15 -8.82
CA ALA A 52 -12.90 -32.35 -9.14
C ALA A 52 -12.44 -31.47 -10.32
N ARG A 53 -13.27 -31.33 -11.36
CA ARG A 53 -12.99 -30.43 -12.49
C ARG A 53 -12.95 -28.97 -12.06
N ALA A 54 -13.93 -28.53 -11.28
CA ALA A 54 -13.97 -27.16 -10.77
C ALA A 54 -12.77 -26.85 -9.88
N LEU A 55 -12.37 -27.79 -9.01
CA LEU A 55 -11.20 -27.64 -8.13
C LEU A 55 -9.91 -27.55 -8.93
N ASN A 56 -9.72 -28.40 -9.95
CA ASN A 56 -8.56 -28.32 -10.84
C ASN A 56 -8.48 -26.97 -11.57
N ILE A 57 -9.60 -26.44 -12.07
CA ILE A 57 -9.64 -25.12 -12.70
C ILE A 57 -9.25 -24.02 -11.69
N VAL A 58 -9.71 -24.12 -10.44
CA VAL A 58 -9.31 -23.18 -9.39
C VAL A 58 -7.80 -23.29 -9.14
N PHE A 59 -7.26 -24.49 -9.04
CA PHE A 59 -5.82 -24.72 -8.84
C PHE A 59 -4.96 -24.19 -9.99
N ASP A 60 -5.38 -24.41 -11.24
CA ASP A 60 -4.65 -23.97 -12.43
C ASP A 60 -4.70 -22.45 -12.64
N THR A 61 -5.68 -21.76 -12.06
CA THR A 61 -5.88 -20.32 -12.27
C THR A 61 -5.26 -19.42 -11.20
N VAL A 62 -4.80 -20.00 -10.09
CA VAL A 62 -4.20 -19.25 -8.97
C VAL A 62 -2.67 -19.27 -9.04
N ASN A 63 -2.04 -18.31 -8.36
CA ASN A 63 -0.58 -18.31 -8.20
C ASN A 63 -0.13 -19.27 -7.08
N ASP A 64 1.17 -19.55 -6.99
CA ASP A 64 1.73 -20.52 -6.04
C ASP A 64 1.35 -20.28 -4.57
N ASP A 65 1.26 -19.02 -4.14
CA ASP A 65 0.91 -18.69 -2.75
C ASP A 65 -0.57 -18.94 -2.47
N ALA A 66 -1.45 -18.56 -3.40
CA ALA A 66 -2.86 -18.88 -3.32
C ALA A 66 -3.13 -20.38 -3.46
N PHE A 67 -2.35 -21.09 -4.28
CA PHE A 67 -2.41 -22.55 -4.43
C PHE A 67 -2.08 -23.27 -3.12
N LYS A 68 -1.01 -22.88 -2.43
CA LYS A 68 -0.65 -23.45 -1.11
C LYS A 68 -1.77 -23.29 -0.08
N LEU A 69 -2.51 -22.17 -0.12
CA LEU A 69 -3.63 -21.92 0.79
C LEU A 69 -4.81 -22.86 0.55
N ILE A 70 -5.07 -23.24 -0.70
CA ILE A 70 -6.22 -24.06 -1.09
C ILE A 70 -5.89 -25.54 -1.29
N LEU A 71 -4.61 -25.94 -1.21
CA LEU A 71 -4.16 -27.31 -1.45
C LEU A 71 -4.86 -28.35 -0.56
N VAL A 72 -5.23 -27.97 0.66
CA VAL A 72 -5.91 -28.84 1.63
C VAL A 72 -7.44 -28.86 1.47
N CYS A 73 -8.01 -28.08 0.54
CA CYS A 73 -9.45 -27.99 0.35
C CYS A 73 -9.99 -29.22 -0.39
N ALA A 74 -11.05 -29.83 0.16
CA ALA A 74 -11.68 -31.03 -0.40
C ALA A 74 -12.71 -30.71 -1.50
N SER A 75 -13.18 -29.46 -1.57
CA SER A 75 -14.16 -29.02 -2.55
C SER A 75 -13.78 -27.68 -3.19
N ALA A 76 -14.25 -27.48 -4.41
CA ALA A 76 -14.05 -26.23 -5.15
C ALA A 76 -14.69 -25.04 -4.43
N LYS A 77 -15.82 -25.26 -3.73
CA LYS A 77 -16.46 -24.27 -2.86
C LYS A 77 -15.55 -23.84 -1.72
N GLN A 78 -14.99 -24.80 -0.99
CA GLN A 78 -14.08 -24.50 0.12
C GLN A 78 -12.84 -23.72 -0.36
N ALA A 79 -12.26 -24.13 -1.50
CA ALA A 79 -11.14 -23.42 -2.11
C ALA A 79 -11.52 -21.98 -2.47
N ARG A 80 -12.68 -21.77 -3.11
CA ARG A 80 -13.21 -20.44 -3.44
C ARG A 80 -13.41 -19.57 -2.19
N ASP A 81 -14.04 -20.11 -1.14
CA ASP A 81 -14.31 -19.39 0.10
C ASP A 81 -13.02 -18.98 0.83
N VAL A 82 -12.02 -19.86 0.85
CA VAL A 82 -10.69 -19.58 1.43
C VAL A 82 -10.00 -18.46 0.64
N LEU A 83 -10.02 -18.51 -0.69
CA LEU A 83 -9.45 -17.45 -1.54
C LEU A 83 -10.17 -16.12 -1.33
N GLN A 84 -11.50 -16.14 -1.27
CA GLN A 84 -12.29 -14.95 -1.03
C GLN A 84 -11.96 -14.32 0.33
N LYS A 85 -11.97 -15.10 1.42
CA LYS A 85 -11.62 -14.63 2.76
C LYS A 85 -10.18 -14.12 2.85
N SER A 86 -9.22 -14.82 2.22
CA SER A 86 -7.82 -14.40 2.19
C SER A 86 -7.63 -13.07 1.44
N ASN A 87 -8.30 -12.91 0.30
CA ASN A 87 -8.27 -11.67 -0.47
C ASN A 87 -8.96 -10.52 0.25
N GLU A 88 -10.11 -10.76 0.88
CA GLU A 88 -10.80 -9.79 1.73
C GLU A 88 -9.90 -9.35 2.90
N GLY A 89 -9.25 -10.29 3.59
CA GLY A 89 -8.29 -10.00 4.65
C GLY A 89 -7.10 -9.17 4.16
N ASN A 90 -6.50 -9.54 3.03
CA ASN A 90 -5.40 -8.79 2.42
C ASN A 90 -5.84 -7.38 2.00
N SER A 91 -7.02 -7.23 1.40
CA SER A 91 -7.56 -5.93 1.00
C SER A 91 -7.90 -5.03 2.19
N SER A 92 -8.45 -5.59 3.28
CA SER A 92 -8.73 -4.88 4.53
C SER A 92 -7.44 -4.40 5.21
N VAL A 93 -6.42 -5.26 5.28
CA VAL A 93 -5.10 -4.89 5.81
C VAL A 93 -4.43 -3.83 4.93
N LYS A 94 -4.48 -3.96 3.60
CA LYS A 94 -3.98 -2.93 2.66
C LYS A 94 -4.68 -1.59 2.88
N ARG A 95 -6.01 -1.59 2.99
CA ARG A 95 -6.80 -0.38 3.23
C ARG A 95 -6.43 0.27 4.57
N THR A 96 -6.37 -0.50 5.64
CA THR A 96 -5.99 -0.01 6.98
C THR A 96 -4.59 0.61 6.96
N ARG A 97 -3.62 -0.02 6.29
CA ARG A 97 -2.27 0.53 6.11
C ARG A 97 -2.27 1.82 5.31
N LEU A 98 -3.06 1.90 4.23
CA LEU A 98 -3.22 3.12 3.43
C LEU A 98 -3.85 4.26 4.23
N ASP A 99 -4.82 3.96 5.09
CA ASP A 99 -5.46 4.93 5.97
C ASP A 99 -4.46 5.46 7.01
N HIS A 100 -3.68 4.57 7.63
CA HIS A 100 -2.60 4.95 8.54
C HIS A 100 -1.55 5.85 7.87
N LEU A 101 -1.14 5.51 6.64
CA LEU A 101 -0.23 6.35 5.84
C LEU A 101 -0.83 7.70 5.51
N ALA A 102 -2.13 7.77 5.20
CA ALA A 102 -2.82 9.02 4.96
C ALA A 102 -2.83 9.90 6.22
N THR A 103 -3.09 9.32 7.40
CA THR A 103 -3.00 10.02 8.68
C THR A 103 -1.59 10.52 8.97
N ARG A 104 -0.56 9.68 8.80
CA ARG A 104 0.85 10.08 8.92
C ARG A 104 1.18 11.23 7.96
N PHE A 105 0.74 11.13 6.71
CA PHE A 105 0.91 12.18 5.70
C PHE A 105 0.25 13.48 6.14
N GLU A 106 -0.99 13.48 6.60
CA GLU A 106 -1.70 14.70 7.00
C GLU A 106 -1.12 15.32 8.27
N ASN A 107 -0.69 14.52 9.24
CA ASN A 107 -0.14 14.98 10.51
C ASN A 107 1.32 15.39 10.43
N LEU A 108 2.07 14.96 9.41
CA LEU A 108 3.48 15.34 9.24
C LEU A 108 3.62 16.88 9.25
N ARG A 109 4.59 17.39 10.02
CA ARG A 109 4.97 18.80 10.11
C ARG A 109 6.49 18.88 10.20
N MET A 110 7.07 19.94 9.63
CA MET A 110 8.50 20.18 9.73
C MET A 110 8.77 20.89 11.06
N VAL A 111 9.79 20.45 11.79
CA VAL A 111 10.20 21.08 13.04
C VAL A 111 11.05 22.32 12.73
N SER A 112 11.06 23.35 13.58
CA SER A 112 11.75 24.62 13.32
C SER A 112 13.25 24.47 12.99
N ASN A 113 13.92 23.51 13.65
CA ASN A 113 15.35 23.24 13.52
C ASN A 113 15.66 22.04 12.60
N GLU A 114 14.65 21.49 11.93
CA GLU A 114 14.83 20.44 10.93
C GLU A 114 15.29 21.06 9.60
N PHE A 115 16.17 20.36 8.87
CA PHE A 115 16.56 20.75 7.52
C PHE A 115 15.53 20.29 6.48
N VAL A 116 15.40 21.02 5.37
CA VAL A 116 14.46 20.66 4.29
C VAL A 116 14.78 19.28 3.72
N SER A 117 16.06 18.90 3.64
CA SER A 117 16.52 17.57 3.20
C SER A 117 16.01 16.44 4.09
N GLN A 118 16.03 16.63 5.41
CA GLN A 118 15.54 15.63 6.36
C GLN A 118 14.02 15.48 6.26
N PHE A 119 13.31 16.60 6.16
CA PHE A 119 11.86 16.59 6.04
C PHE A 119 11.39 15.97 4.71
N SER A 120 12.06 16.26 3.60
CA SER A 120 11.69 15.71 2.29
C SER A 120 11.84 14.20 2.24
N ILE A 121 12.88 13.64 2.88
CA ILE A 121 13.05 12.19 3.04
C ILE A 121 11.84 11.56 3.76
N LYS A 122 11.38 12.15 4.87
CA LYS A 122 10.18 11.64 5.60
C LYS A 122 8.94 11.60 4.70
N LEU A 123 8.78 12.61 3.84
CA LEU A 123 7.67 12.68 2.90
C LEU A 123 7.79 11.61 1.80
N CYS A 124 8.99 11.41 1.24
CA CYS A 124 9.28 10.37 0.25
C CYS A 124 9.05 8.96 0.81
N VAL A 125 9.44 8.71 2.06
CA VAL A 125 9.20 7.42 2.74
C VAL A 125 7.70 7.09 2.75
N ILE A 126 6.85 8.03 3.18
CA ILE A 126 5.39 7.83 3.18
C ILE A 126 4.84 7.62 1.76
N ALA A 127 5.32 8.39 0.79
CA ALA A 127 4.87 8.28 -0.59
C ALA A 127 5.26 6.92 -1.22
N ASN A 128 6.45 6.43 -0.93
CA ASN A 128 6.95 5.13 -1.39
C ASN A 128 6.21 3.97 -0.73
N GLU A 129 5.98 4.03 0.59
CA GLU A 129 5.16 3.05 1.30
C GLU A 129 3.74 2.96 0.69
N ALA A 130 3.11 4.10 0.38
CA ALA A 130 1.80 4.13 -0.25
C ALA A 130 1.81 3.60 -1.69
N LYS A 131 2.86 3.90 -2.46
CA LYS A 131 3.05 3.41 -3.83
C LYS A 131 3.12 1.88 -3.85
N ASN A 132 3.83 1.28 -2.91
CA ASN A 132 3.90 -0.19 -2.75
C ASN A 132 2.54 -0.83 -2.42
N LEU A 133 1.61 -0.06 -1.84
CA LEU A 133 0.23 -0.51 -1.58
C LEU A 133 -0.75 -0.16 -2.72
N GLY A 134 -0.26 0.42 -3.82
CA GLY A 134 -1.05 0.76 -5.02
C GLY A 134 -1.57 2.20 -5.06
N LYS A 135 -1.14 3.09 -4.16
CA LYS A 135 -1.55 4.50 -4.12
C LYS A 135 -0.37 5.43 -4.41
N THR A 136 -0.43 6.14 -5.53
CA THR A 136 0.61 7.08 -5.94
C THR A 136 0.27 8.51 -5.51
N TYR A 137 1.18 9.15 -4.76
CA TYR A 137 1.13 10.58 -4.52
C TYR A 137 1.76 11.33 -5.69
N LYS A 138 0.99 12.19 -6.36
CA LYS A 138 1.49 13.05 -7.43
C LYS A 138 2.30 14.21 -6.87
N ASP A 139 3.25 14.73 -7.65
CA ASP A 139 4.13 15.84 -7.27
C ASP A 139 3.38 17.04 -6.71
N HIS A 140 2.32 17.52 -7.38
CA HIS A 140 1.53 18.66 -6.87
C HIS A 140 1.02 18.44 -5.44
N LYS A 141 0.70 17.20 -5.05
CA LYS A 141 0.24 16.87 -3.70
C LYS A 141 1.39 16.91 -2.70
N LEU A 142 2.57 16.43 -3.10
CA LEU A 142 3.79 16.49 -2.29
C LEU A 142 4.28 17.93 -2.12
N VAL A 143 4.29 18.72 -3.19
CA VAL A 143 4.60 20.16 -3.20
C VAL A 143 3.69 20.94 -2.27
N LYS A 144 2.36 20.80 -2.42
CA LYS A 144 1.40 21.45 -1.52
C LYS A 144 1.59 21.03 -0.07
N LYS A 145 1.92 19.75 0.17
CA LYS A 145 2.18 19.25 1.52
C LYS A 145 3.44 19.86 2.11
N LEU A 146 4.54 19.93 1.36
CA LEU A 146 5.78 20.57 1.78
C LEU A 146 5.54 22.04 2.14
N LEU A 147 4.96 22.83 1.25
CA LEU A 147 4.65 24.25 1.47
C LEU A 147 3.74 24.49 2.69
N ARG A 148 2.81 23.58 2.98
CA ARG A 148 1.94 23.67 4.17
C ARG A 148 2.72 23.41 5.46
N CYS A 149 3.78 22.60 5.41
CA CYS A 149 4.55 22.20 6.58
C CYS A 149 5.77 23.06 6.85
N LEU A 150 6.19 23.90 5.89
CA LEU A 150 7.33 24.80 6.08
C LEU A 150 7.14 25.72 7.30
N PRO A 151 8.17 25.84 8.17
CA PRO A 151 8.18 26.79 9.28
C PRO A 151 8.10 28.25 8.83
N PRO A 152 7.80 29.19 9.74
CA PRO A 152 7.67 30.62 9.44
C PRO A 152 8.89 31.25 8.76
N LYS A 153 10.10 30.71 8.97
CA LYS A 153 11.34 31.19 8.32
C LYS A 153 11.29 31.14 6.78
N TYR A 154 10.42 30.32 6.19
CA TYR A 154 10.21 30.25 4.73
C TYR A 154 8.98 31.03 4.24
N ALA A 155 8.47 31.99 5.01
CA ALA A 155 7.24 32.73 4.67
C ALA A 155 7.32 33.42 3.30
N ALA A 156 8.46 34.02 2.95
CA ALA A 156 8.69 34.68 1.67
C ALA A 156 8.55 33.69 0.49
N HIS A 157 9.26 32.56 0.55
CA HIS A 157 9.17 31.48 -0.44
C HIS A 157 7.73 30.97 -0.60
N LYS A 158 7.03 30.76 0.50
CA LYS A 158 5.62 30.32 0.48
C LYS A 158 4.70 31.35 -0.19
N ALA A 159 4.94 32.65 0.00
CA ALA A 159 4.17 33.71 -0.65
C ALA A 159 4.42 33.73 -2.16
N VAL A 160 5.68 33.70 -2.58
CA VAL A 160 6.08 33.65 -4.01
C VAL A 160 5.46 32.44 -4.71
N MET A 161 5.46 31.27 -4.05
CA MET A 161 4.87 30.06 -4.62
C MET A 161 3.35 30.10 -4.76
N LYS A 162 2.67 30.82 -3.87
CA LYS A 162 1.22 31.05 -4.01
C LYS A 162 0.90 32.02 -5.15
N VAL A 163 1.66 33.12 -5.26
CA VAL A 163 1.44 34.16 -6.27
C VAL A 163 1.73 33.65 -7.68
N SER A 164 2.82 32.89 -7.86
CA SER A 164 3.21 32.35 -9.16
C SER A 164 2.32 31.22 -9.68
N GLY A 165 1.41 30.67 -8.87
CA GLY A 165 0.54 29.55 -9.28
C GLY A 165 1.26 28.22 -9.54
N ASN A 166 2.58 28.15 -9.33
CA ASN A 166 3.44 27.03 -9.74
C ASN A 166 3.22 25.73 -8.94
N THR A 167 2.36 25.74 -7.92
CA THR A 167 2.13 24.57 -7.04
C THR A 167 1.54 23.33 -7.71
N ASN A 168 1.00 23.47 -8.94
CA ASN A 168 0.41 22.36 -9.70
C ASN A 168 1.36 21.77 -10.76
N THR A 169 2.36 22.54 -11.19
CA THR A 169 3.26 22.22 -12.32
C THR A 169 4.68 21.92 -11.88
N LEU A 170 5.10 22.46 -10.73
CA LEU A 170 6.43 22.24 -10.17
C LEU A 170 6.63 20.80 -9.72
N LYS A 171 7.80 20.23 -10.00
CA LYS A 171 8.18 18.93 -9.46
C LYS A 171 8.52 19.05 -7.99
N PHE A 172 8.32 17.96 -7.26
CA PHE A 172 8.63 17.95 -5.83
C PHE A 172 10.13 18.18 -5.57
N GLU A 173 10.99 17.56 -6.38
CA GLU A 173 12.46 17.66 -6.25
C GLU A 173 12.95 19.09 -6.50
N ASP A 174 12.45 19.76 -7.55
CA ASP A 174 12.82 21.14 -7.87
C ASP A 174 12.55 22.10 -6.70
N LEU A 175 11.39 21.94 -6.02
CA LEU A 175 11.08 22.76 -4.84
C LEU A 175 12.00 22.45 -3.66
N VAL A 176 12.31 21.17 -3.45
CA VAL A 176 13.21 20.75 -2.38
C VAL A 176 14.60 21.34 -2.60
N ASP A 177 15.10 21.34 -3.83
CA ASP A 177 16.42 21.87 -4.15
C ASP A 177 16.47 23.40 -4.05
N MET A 178 15.44 24.12 -4.51
CA MET A 178 15.31 25.57 -4.29
C MET A 178 15.40 25.94 -2.80
N LEU A 179 14.67 25.21 -1.95
CA LEU A 179 14.65 25.47 -0.51
C LEU A 179 15.96 25.08 0.19
N LYS A 180 16.69 24.07 -0.31
CA LYS A 180 18.03 23.74 0.19
C LYS A 180 19.05 24.81 -0.17
N SER A 181 18.98 25.38 -1.37
CA SER A 181 19.88 26.47 -1.78
C SER A 181 19.73 27.67 -0.83
N GLU A 182 18.50 28.04 -0.48
CA GLU A 182 18.21 29.07 0.53
C GLU A 182 18.82 28.73 1.91
N GLU A 183 18.70 27.49 2.37
CA GLU A 183 19.32 27.05 3.63
C GLU A 183 20.85 27.22 3.61
N MET A 184 21.49 27.01 2.46
CA MET A 184 22.94 27.19 2.30
C MET A 184 23.34 28.67 2.27
N GLU A 185 22.57 29.52 1.57
CA GLU A 185 22.83 30.97 1.50
C GLU A 185 22.73 31.61 2.89
N VAL A 186 21.65 31.33 3.64
CA VAL A 186 21.48 31.83 5.01
C VAL A 186 22.60 31.34 5.94
N ALA A 187 23.06 30.11 5.77
CA ALA A 187 24.15 29.57 6.57
C ALA A 187 25.49 30.28 6.27
N GLU A 188 25.73 30.67 5.02
CA GLU A 188 26.94 31.40 4.64
C GLU A 188 26.89 32.85 5.09
N ASP A 189 25.75 33.53 4.98
CA ASP A 189 25.57 34.89 5.49
C ASP A 189 25.83 34.98 6.99
N LEU A 190 25.31 34.01 7.77
CA LEU A 190 25.57 33.91 9.20
C LEU A 190 27.06 33.69 9.52
N ARG A 191 27.78 32.91 8.69
CA ARG A 191 29.23 32.72 8.83
C ARG A 191 30.02 33.99 8.51
N LEU A 192 29.60 34.74 7.50
CA LEU A 192 30.24 36.01 7.13
C LEU A 192 30.00 37.09 8.21
N LEU A 193 28.82 37.11 8.82
CA LEU A 193 28.51 37.97 9.97
C LEU A 193 29.41 37.65 11.18
N ASP A 194 29.59 36.37 11.50
CA ASP A 194 30.46 35.91 12.60
C ASP A 194 31.93 36.30 12.33
N LYS A 195 32.42 36.07 11.11
CA LYS A 195 33.77 36.50 10.69
C LYS A 195 33.92 38.03 10.66
N GLY A 196 32.88 38.77 10.27
CA GLY A 196 32.89 40.24 10.23
C GLY A 196 32.93 40.88 11.62
N ILE A 197 32.36 40.22 12.63
CA ILE A 197 32.53 40.60 14.04
C ILE A 197 33.98 40.35 14.48
N ILE A 198 34.59 39.21 14.10
CA ILE A 198 36.00 38.90 14.41
C ILE A 198 36.95 39.93 13.77
N ILE A 199 36.74 40.32 12.51
CA ILE A 199 37.58 41.32 11.82
C ILE A 199 37.49 42.70 12.51
N LYS A 200 36.31 43.11 12.98
CA LYS A 200 36.15 44.40 13.70
C LYS A 200 36.73 44.40 15.11
N VAL A 201 36.88 43.24 15.76
CA VAL A 201 37.45 43.16 17.12
C VAL A 201 38.97 43.25 17.12
N ASP A 202 39.63 42.83 16.04
CA ASP A 202 41.10 42.91 15.91
C ASP A 202 41.60 44.32 15.49
N GLU A 203 40.80 45.12 14.77
CA GLU A 203 41.18 46.51 14.43
C GLU A 203 41.07 47.49 15.62
N VAL A 204 40.16 47.23 16.58
CA VAL A 204 39.94 48.16 17.72
C VAL A 204 41.04 48.07 18.78
N LYS A 205 41.93 47.07 18.73
CA LYS A 205 43.06 46.93 19.67
C LYS A 205 44.36 47.58 19.21
N ASN A 206 44.44 48.15 18.01
CA ASN A 206 45.70 48.68 17.47
C ASN A 206 45.81 50.22 17.43
N ASP A 207 44.84 50.95 17.99
CA ASP A 207 44.85 52.42 18.10
C ASP A 207 45.05 52.95 19.53
N GLN A 208 45.60 52.14 20.44
CA GLN A 208 46.02 52.57 21.77
C GLN A 208 47.42 52.05 22.13
N LEU A 209 48.46 52.49 21.42
CA LEU A 209 49.80 52.65 21.99
C LEU A 209 50.68 53.60 21.16
#